data_AF-A0AA51C5E8-F1
#
_entry.id   AF-A0AA51C5E8-F1
#
_cell.length_a   1.000
_cell.length_b   1.000
_cell.length_c   1.000
_cell.angle_alpha   90.00
_cell.angle_beta   90.00
_cell.angle_gamma   90.00
#
_symmetry.space_group_name_H-M   'P 1'
#
loop_
_entity.id
_entity.type
_entity.pdbx_description
1 polymer ?
#
loop_
_entity_poly.entity_id
_entity_poly.type
_entity_poly.pdbx_seq_one_letter_code
_entity_poly.pdbx_strand_id
1 'polypeptide(L)'
;MSRIGKIIFLMSIICVGSILLMTQPLYAEARDVRVDLGADENKLRWYMVKVDEVEGMPLTTLRVYYAAAAGKKKMVQALVSEANLDEAKAQTLYFSEYDYVFHTTDNTYGISSARHYDMGGHELFSADVNFQDMQWMDVLENSIPYKARAAYNKL
;
A
#
# COMPACT_ATOMS: atom_id res chain seq x y z
N MET A 1 -28.75 31.68 -38.79
CA MET A 1 -28.10 31.94 -37.48
C MET A 1 -27.42 33.30 -37.49
N SER A 2 -27.78 34.20 -36.56
CA SER A 2 -27.18 35.54 -36.46
C SER A 2 -25.71 35.45 -35.99
N ARG A 3 -24.91 36.49 -36.28
CA ARG A 3 -23.49 36.59 -35.84
C ARG A 3 -23.33 36.40 -34.33
N ILE A 4 -24.30 36.86 -33.55
CA ILE A 4 -24.34 36.75 -32.08
C ILE A 4 -24.58 35.30 -31.64
N GLY A 5 -25.46 34.57 -32.33
CA GLY A 5 -25.71 33.14 -32.04
C GLY A 5 -24.49 32.24 -32.29
N LYS A 6 -23.63 32.59 -33.26
CA LYS A 6 -22.37 31.86 -33.50
C LYS A 6 -21.33 32.09 -32.40
N ILE A 7 -21.25 33.30 -31.84
CA ILE A 7 -20.32 33.65 -30.75
C ILE A 7 -20.72 32.96 -29.45
N ILE A 8 -22.03 32.96 -29.13
CA ILE A 8 -22.55 32.27 -27.93
C ILE A 8 -22.30 30.76 -28.04
N PHE A 9 -22.54 30.17 -29.21
CA PHE A 9 -22.27 28.74 -29.44
C PHE A 9 -20.78 28.38 -29.32
N LEU A 10 -19.88 29.23 -29.83
CA LEU A 10 -18.43 29.02 -29.73
C LEU A 10 -17.93 29.14 -28.28
N MET A 11 -18.45 30.11 -27.51
CA MET A 11 -18.17 30.26 -26.07
C MET A 11 -18.69 29.07 -25.25
N SER A 12 -19.85 28.51 -25.62
CA SER A 12 -20.41 27.33 -24.98
C SER A 12 -19.51 26.10 -25.14
N ILE A 13 -18.96 25.90 -26.34
CA ILE A 13 -18.04 24.79 -26.63
C ILE A 13 -16.72 24.95 -25.85
N ILE A 14 -16.20 26.18 -25.74
CA ILE A 14 -14.99 26.46 -24.97
C ILE A 14 -15.24 26.21 -23.47
N CYS A 15 -16.35 26.67 -22.91
CA CYS A 15 -16.69 26.42 -21.49
C CYS A 15 -16.87 24.93 -21.18
N VAL A 16 -17.53 24.15 -22.04
CA VAL A 16 -17.67 22.70 -21.85
C VAL A 16 -16.32 21.98 -22.01
N GLY A 17 -15.47 22.42 -22.94
CA GLY A 17 -14.10 21.92 -23.10
C GLY A 17 -13.20 22.19 -21.89
N SER A 18 -13.35 23.33 -21.23
CA SER A 18 -12.59 23.68 -20.01
C SER A 18 -13.00 22.86 -18.78
N ILE A 19 -14.28 22.48 -18.66
CA ILE A 19 -14.78 21.67 -17.55
C ILE A 19 -14.27 20.22 -17.66
N LEU A 20 -14.14 19.70 -18.88
CA LEU A 20 -13.61 18.35 -19.13
C LEU A 20 -12.11 18.18 -18.81
N LEU A 21 -11.34 19.27 -18.72
CA LEU A 21 -9.92 19.25 -18.37
C LEU A 21 -9.65 19.28 -16.85
N MET A 22 -10.66 19.55 -16.02
CA MET A 22 -10.51 19.59 -14.55
C MET A 22 -10.96 18.32 -13.84
N THR A 23 -11.50 17.33 -14.57
CA THR A 23 -12.04 16.09 -13.98
C THR A 23 -11.17 14.87 -14.23
N GLN A 24 -9.91 15.04 -14.63
CA GLN A 24 -8.99 13.91 -14.57
C GLN A 24 -8.67 13.71 -13.09
N PRO A 25 -9.06 12.59 -12.46
CA PRO A 25 -8.54 12.31 -11.14
C PRO A 25 -7.03 12.30 -11.33
N LEU A 26 -6.31 13.14 -10.58
CA LEU A 26 -4.89 12.91 -10.34
C LEU A 26 -4.85 11.60 -9.55
N TYR A 27 -4.97 10.46 -10.22
CA TYR A 27 -4.53 9.21 -9.64
C TYR A 27 -3.04 9.40 -9.48
N ALA A 28 -2.59 9.52 -8.23
CA ALA A 28 -1.16 9.56 -7.95
C ALA A 28 -0.57 8.28 -8.56
N GLU A 29 0.29 8.43 -9.55
CA GLU A 29 0.94 7.28 -10.16
C GLU A 29 1.75 6.55 -9.08
N ALA A 30 1.72 5.22 -9.10
CA ALA A 30 2.48 4.43 -8.15
C ALA A 30 3.97 4.81 -8.21
N ARG A 31 4.57 5.12 -7.05
CA ARG A 31 5.97 5.55 -6.93
C ARG A 31 6.77 4.54 -6.12
N ASP A 32 7.85 4.04 -6.71
CA ASP A 32 8.87 3.32 -5.96
C ASP A 32 9.60 4.28 -5.03
N VAL A 33 9.71 3.91 -3.76
CA VAL A 33 10.39 4.69 -2.73
C VAL A 33 11.29 3.79 -1.90
N ARG A 34 12.16 4.37 -1.09
CA ARG A 34 12.91 3.58 -0.11
C ARG A 34 13.12 4.38 1.15
N VAL A 35 12.23 4.16 2.12
CA VAL A 35 12.29 4.82 3.42
C VAL A 35 12.50 3.78 4.51
N ASP A 36 13.58 3.92 5.28
CA ASP A 36 13.82 3.09 6.47
C ASP A 36 12.88 3.53 7.61
N LEU A 37 11.99 2.62 8.03
CA LEU A 37 11.00 2.86 9.08
C LEU A 37 11.50 2.43 10.46
N GLY A 38 12.75 2.00 10.58
CA GLY A 38 13.27 1.51 11.85
C GLY A 38 12.93 0.05 12.13
N ALA A 39 13.16 -0.34 13.37
CA ALA A 39 12.78 -1.64 13.87
C ALA A 39 11.39 -1.60 14.55
N ASP A 40 10.68 -2.73 14.49
CA ASP A 40 9.50 -2.97 15.32
C ASP A 40 9.88 -3.50 16.72
N GLU A 41 8.88 -3.82 17.53
CA GLU A 41 9.05 -4.42 18.86
C GLU A 41 9.79 -5.78 18.83
N ASN A 42 9.70 -6.51 17.72
CA ASN A 42 10.37 -7.79 17.50
C ASN A 42 11.78 -7.61 16.92
N LYS A 43 12.25 -6.36 16.81
CA LYS A 43 13.56 -5.96 16.25
C LYS A 43 13.70 -6.29 14.76
N LEU A 44 12.60 -6.51 14.04
CA LEU A 44 12.61 -6.65 12.59
C LEU A 44 12.69 -5.27 11.95
N ARG A 45 13.53 -5.12 10.93
CA ARG A 45 13.71 -3.86 10.19
C ARG A 45 12.71 -3.77 9.05
N TRP A 46 12.04 -2.62 8.97
CA TRP A 46 10.98 -2.35 8.00
C TRP A 46 11.36 -1.20 7.06
N TYR A 47 10.93 -1.32 5.81
CA TYR A 47 11.14 -0.31 4.78
C TYR A 47 9.84 -0.05 4.04
N MET A 48 9.50 1.22 3.79
CA MET A 48 8.51 1.56 2.78
C MET A 48 9.20 1.51 1.42
N VAL A 49 8.67 0.67 0.51
CA VAL A 49 9.28 0.40 -0.79
C VAL A 49 8.47 0.91 -1.97
N LYS A 50 7.18 1.18 -1.76
CA LYS A 50 6.28 1.70 -2.79
C LYS A 50 5.17 2.50 -2.12
N VAL A 51 4.70 3.54 -2.79
CA VAL A 51 3.49 4.27 -2.44
C VAL A 51 2.57 4.35 -3.64
N ASP A 52 1.27 4.36 -3.38
CA ASP A 52 0.22 4.30 -4.37
C ASP A 52 -1.09 4.85 -3.74
N GLU A 53 -2.19 4.75 -4.47
CA GLU A 53 -3.53 5.03 -3.95
C GLU A 53 -4.52 3.93 -4.32
N VAL A 54 -5.46 3.64 -3.43
CA VAL A 54 -6.59 2.73 -3.68
C VAL A 54 -7.87 3.35 -3.14
N GLU A 55 -8.92 3.42 -3.96
CA GLU A 55 -10.19 4.08 -3.59
C GLU A 55 -10.00 5.51 -3.05
N GLY A 56 -8.99 6.23 -3.55
CA GLY A 56 -8.63 7.59 -3.10
C GLY A 56 -7.96 7.65 -1.72
N MET A 57 -7.53 6.53 -1.16
CA MET A 57 -6.78 6.43 0.09
C MET A 57 -5.31 6.10 -0.15
N PRO A 58 -4.38 6.65 0.66
CA PRO A 58 -2.98 6.30 0.63
C PRO A 58 -2.75 4.80 0.80
N LEU A 59 -1.99 4.22 -0.12
CA LEU A 59 -1.50 2.86 -0.04
C LEU A 59 0.04 2.87 0.06
N THR A 60 0.59 2.12 1.00
CA THR A 60 2.04 1.96 1.12
C THR A 60 2.42 0.49 1.19
N THR A 61 3.34 0.05 0.33
CA THR A 61 3.93 -1.29 0.42
C THR A 61 5.10 -1.25 1.39
N LEU A 62 4.99 -2.02 2.47
CA LEU A 62 6.00 -2.13 3.51
C LEU A 62 6.69 -3.48 3.42
N ARG A 63 8.02 -3.48 3.35
CA ARG A 63 8.87 -4.68 3.31
C ARG A 63 9.57 -4.91 4.63
N VAL A 64 9.53 -6.15 5.12
CA VAL A 64 10.26 -6.61 6.31
C VAL A 64 11.20 -7.75 5.96
N TYR A 65 12.43 -7.67 6.45
CA TYR A 65 13.43 -8.73 6.27
C TYR A 65 13.56 -9.59 7.52
N TYR A 66 13.54 -10.91 7.36
CA TYR A 66 13.66 -11.85 8.48
C TYR A 66 15.12 -12.22 8.77
N ALA A 67 15.94 -11.22 9.06
CA ALA A 67 17.34 -11.43 9.47
C ALA A 67 17.45 -12.04 10.89
N ALA A 68 16.44 -11.85 11.74
CA ALA A 68 16.40 -12.43 13.08
C ALA A 68 15.72 -13.80 13.09
N ALA A 69 16.44 -14.83 13.58
CA ALA A 69 15.97 -16.22 13.57
C ALA A 69 14.61 -16.43 14.28
N ALA A 70 14.34 -15.69 15.36
CA ALA A 70 13.08 -15.81 16.11
C ALA A 70 11.87 -15.29 15.32
N GLY A 71 12.01 -14.15 14.63
CA GLY A 71 10.95 -13.60 13.78
C GLY A 71 10.67 -14.49 12.57
N LYS A 72 11.74 -15.00 11.94
CA LYS A 72 11.62 -15.97 10.84
C LYS A 72 10.85 -17.21 11.29
N LYS A 73 11.23 -17.82 12.42
CA LYS A 73 10.60 -19.05 12.92
C LYS A 73 9.09 -18.89 13.11
N LYS A 74 8.64 -17.79 13.74
CA LYS A 74 7.21 -17.52 13.94
C LYS A 74 6.45 -17.42 12.62
N MET A 75 7.00 -16.70 11.64
CA MET A 75 6.35 -16.55 10.33
C MET A 75 6.33 -17.86 9.54
N VAL A 76 7.41 -18.64 9.57
CA VAL A 76 7.44 -19.98 8.96
C VAL A 76 6.37 -20.87 9.58
N GLN A 77 6.21 -20.86 10.91
CA GLN A 77 5.15 -21.61 11.58
C GLN A 77 3.76 -21.19 11.10
N ALA A 78 3.49 -19.88 11.01
CA ALA A 78 2.22 -19.36 10.50
C ALA A 78 1.97 -19.79 9.05
N LEU A 79 2.97 -19.71 8.17
CA LEU A 79 2.83 -20.16 6.78
C LEU A 79 2.50 -21.65 6.67
N VAL A 80 3.05 -22.48 7.56
CA VAL A 80 2.74 -23.91 7.58
C VAL A 80 1.36 -24.18 8.17
N SER A 81 1.02 -23.58 9.32
CA SER A 81 -0.22 -23.91 10.04
C SER A 81 -1.47 -23.22 9.51
N GLU A 82 -1.33 -21.98 9.00
CA GLU A 82 -2.46 -21.14 8.59
C GLU A 82 -2.59 -21.09 7.07
N ALA A 83 -1.47 -21.00 6.35
CA ALA A 83 -1.46 -20.98 4.88
C ALA A 83 -1.28 -22.39 4.25
N ASN A 84 -1.12 -23.44 5.07
CA ASN A 84 -0.90 -24.82 4.64
C ASN A 84 0.24 -24.97 3.63
N LEU A 85 1.28 -24.14 3.77
CA LEU A 85 2.47 -24.17 2.94
C LEU A 85 3.37 -25.35 3.35
N ASP A 86 3.95 -26.03 2.38
CA ASP A 86 4.97 -27.05 2.65
C ASP A 86 6.11 -26.47 3.52
N GLU A 87 6.53 -27.22 4.54
CA GLU A 87 7.53 -26.72 5.51
C GLU A 87 8.86 -26.40 4.83
N ALA A 88 9.33 -27.26 3.91
CA ALA A 88 10.60 -27.01 3.22
C ALA A 88 10.52 -25.73 2.38
N LYS A 89 9.38 -25.50 1.72
CA LYS A 89 9.13 -24.24 1.00
C LYS A 89 9.05 -23.04 1.96
N ALA A 90 8.32 -23.14 3.07
CA ALA A 90 8.18 -22.07 4.05
C ALA A 90 9.54 -21.66 4.66
N GLN A 91 10.45 -22.60 4.93
CA GLN A 91 11.78 -22.33 5.46
C GLN A 91 12.66 -21.45 4.54
N THR A 92 12.33 -21.36 3.24
CA THR A 92 13.03 -20.47 2.29
C THR A 92 12.69 -18.99 2.45
N LEU A 93 11.69 -18.65 3.30
CA LEU A 93 11.28 -17.28 3.59
C LEU A 93 12.47 -16.34 3.88
N TYR A 94 12.50 -15.22 3.19
CA TYR A 94 13.53 -14.19 3.32
C TYR A 94 12.96 -12.82 3.67
N PHE A 95 11.91 -12.38 2.99
CA PHE A 95 11.19 -11.14 3.31
C PHE A 95 9.70 -11.29 3.04
N SER A 96 8.91 -10.38 3.64
CA SER A 96 7.50 -10.20 3.33
C SER A 96 7.25 -8.76 2.92
N GLU A 97 6.23 -8.58 2.09
CA GLU A 97 5.64 -7.29 1.77
C GLU A 97 4.19 -7.26 2.19
N TYR A 98 3.76 -6.08 2.62
CA TYR A 98 2.42 -5.85 3.10
C TYR A 98 1.93 -4.52 2.53
N ASP A 99 0.74 -4.53 1.95
CA ASP A 99 0.11 -3.31 1.46
C ASP A 99 -0.79 -2.74 2.55
N TYR A 100 -0.37 -1.60 3.09
CA TYR A 100 -1.09 -0.86 4.13
C TYR A 100 -1.90 0.26 3.48
N VAL A 101 -3.22 0.22 3.68
CA VAL A 101 -4.14 1.29 3.26
C VAL A 101 -4.47 2.16 4.47
N PHE A 102 -4.35 3.47 4.35
CA PHE A 102 -4.61 4.39 5.45
C PHE A 102 -5.89 5.18 5.24
N HIS A 103 -6.77 5.16 6.25
CA HIS A 103 -7.91 6.06 6.27
C HIS A 103 -7.43 7.43 6.74
N THR A 104 -7.55 8.44 5.87
CA THR A 104 -7.00 9.78 6.13
C THR A 104 -7.74 10.53 7.24
N THR A 105 -9.04 10.26 7.42
CA THR A 105 -9.89 10.94 8.42
C THR A 105 -9.88 10.28 9.79
N ASP A 106 -9.81 8.95 9.84
CA ASP A 106 -10.22 8.17 11.03
C ASP A 106 -9.03 7.66 11.84
N ASN A 107 -7.80 8.03 11.45
CA ASN A 107 -6.57 7.57 12.09
C ASN A 107 -6.43 6.03 12.14
N THR A 108 -7.00 5.33 11.17
CA THR A 108 -6.97 3.87 11.07
C THR A 108 -6.20 3.41 9.83
N TYR A 109 -5.86 2.13 9.79
CA TYR A 109 -5.27 1.46 8.65
C TYR A 109 -5.83 0.05 8.46
N GLY A 110 -5.81 -0.44 7.24
CA GLY A 110 -6.09 -1.83 6.87
C GLY A 110 -4.91 -2.44 6.13
N ILE A 111 -4.84 -3.77 6.10
CA ILE A 111 -3.88 -4.51 5.28
C ILE A 111 -4.66 -5.10 4.11
N SER A 112 -4.36 -4.67 2.88
CA SER A 112 -5.03 -5.16 1.67
C SER A 112 -4.32 -6.36 1.06
N SER A 113 -3.03 -6.55 1.35
CA SER A 113 -2.30 -7.75 0.93
C SER A 113 -1.14 -8.08 1.85
N ALA A 114 -0.77 -9.35 1.86
CA ALA A 114 0.47 -9.88 2.41
C ALA A 114 1.11 -10.82 1.39
N ARG A 115 2.37 -10.60 1.05
CA ARG A 115 3.14 -11.40 0.09
C ARG A 115 4.47 -11.82 0.70
N HIS A 116 4.84 -13.07 0.51
CA HIS A 116 6.01 -13.67 1.16
C HIS A 116 6.97 -14.21 0.11
N TYR A 117 8.26 -13.96 0.28
CA TYR A 117 9.25 -14.22 -0.76
C TYR A 117 10.47 -14.98 -0.24
N ASP A 118 11.07 -15.77 -1.12
CA ASP A 118 12.41 -16.34 -0.91
C ASP A 118 13.52 -15.30 -1.16
N MET A 119 14.78 -15.74 -1.04
CA MET A 119 15.94 -14.87 -1.27
C MET A 119 16.11 -14.44 -2.75
N GLY A 120 15.57 -15.21 -3.69
CA GLY A 120 15.56 -14.87 -5.11
C GLY A 120 14.46 -13.88 -5.50
N GLY A 121 13.54 -13.58 -4.57
CA GLY A 121 12.36 -12.76 -4.84
C GLY A 121 11.21 -13.55 -5.47
N HIS A 122 11.24 -14.88 -5.43
CA HIS A 122 10.10 -15.69 -5.86
C HIS A 122 9.04 -15.71 -4.77
N GLU A 123 7.78 -15.53 -5.16
CA GLU A 123 6.65 -15.58 -4.23
C GLU A 123 6.43 -17.01 -3.71
N LEU A 124 6.39 -17.13 -2.40
CA LEU A 124 6.12 -18.36 -1.67
C LEU A 124 4.62 -18.52 -1.42
N PHE A 125 3.98 -17.43 -1.02
CA PHE A 125 2.58 -17.32 -0.65
C PHE A 125 2.13 -15.86 -0.74
N SER A 126 0.87 -15.63 -1.09
CA SER A 126 0.21 -14.34 -1.09
C SER A 126 -1.23 -14.48 -0.59
N ALA A 127 -1.71 -13.44 0.07
CA ALA A 127 -3.09 -13.30 0.48
C ALA A 127 -3.53 -11.85 0.25
N ASP A 128 -4.66 -11.68 -0.42
CA ASP A 128 -5.27 -10.37 -0.70
C ASP A 128 -6.61 -10.27 0.01
N VAL A 129 -6.94 -9.06 0.45
CA VAL A 129 -8.20 -8.72 1.10
C VAL A 129 -8.86 -7.63 0.27
N ASN A 130 -10.11 -7.87 -0.15
CA ASN A 130 -10.87 -6.86 -0.87
C ASN A 130 -11.01 -5.61 0.00
N PHE A 131 -10.98 -4.44 -0.64
CA PHE A 131 -11.08 -3.16 0.06
C PHE A 131 -12.31 -3.09 1.00
N GLN A 132 -13.48 -3.59 0.57
CA GLN A 132 -14.70 -3.57 1.38
C GLN A 132 -14.65 -4.51 2.60
N ASP A 133 -13.80 -5.52 2.57
CA ASP A 133 -13.70 -6.56 3.61
C ASP A 133 -12.52 -6.29 4.56
N MET A 134 -11.75 -5.21 4.34
CA MET A 134 -10.60 -4.88 5.18
C MET A 134 -11.01 -4.62 6.62
N GLN A 135 -10.28 -5.24 7.54
CA GLN A 135 -10.38 -4.92 8.95
C GLN A 135 -9.54 -3.68 9.26
N TRP A 136 -10.22 -2.63 9.71
CA TRP A 136 -9.59 -1.37 10.08
C TRP A 136 -9.09 -1.43 11.53
N MET A 137 -7.85 -1.01 11.73
CA MET A 137 -7.14 -1.01 13.00
C MET A 137 -6.63 0.40 13.33
N ASP A 138 -6.58 0.73 14.61
CA ASP A 138 -6.04 2.03 15.05
C ASP A 138 -4.54 2.16 14.76
N VAL A 139 -4.13 3.33 14.28
CA VAL A 139 -2.72 3.67 14.15
C VAL A 139 -2.16 4.06 15.53
N LEU A 140 -1.48 3.11 16.18
CA LEU A 140 -0.82 3.32 17.47
C LEU A 140 0.48 4.12 17.30
N GLU A 141 0.76 5.04 18.22
CA GLU A 141 1.99 5.85 18.19
C GLU A 141 3.25 4.96 18.21
N ASN A 142 4.28 5.38 17.48
CA ASN A 142 5.56 4.67 17.33
C ASN A 142 5.50 3.26 16.70
N SER A 143 4.32 2.79 16.28
CA SER A 143 4.16 1.57 15.48
C SER A 143 4.70 1.72 14.05
N ILE A 144 4.90 0.61 13.34
CA ILE A 144 5.27 0.64 11.91
C ILE A 144 4.23 1.37 11.05
N PRO A 145 2.90 1.12 11.19
CA PRO A 145 1.87 1.90 10.51
C PRO A 145 1.97 3.41 10.77
N TYR A 146 2.24 3.82 12.01
CA TYR A 146 2.41 5.24 12.35
C TYR A 146 3.59 5.86 11.60
N LYS A 147 4.74 5.19 11.60
CA LYS A 147 5.94 5.65 10.92
C LYS A 147 5.76 5.68 9.39
N ALA A 148 5.11 4.68 8.82
CA ALA A 148 4.80 4.60 7.39
C ALA A 148 3.92 5.77 6.95
N ARG A 149 2.83 6.04 7.68
CA ARG A 149 1.96 7.20 7.40
C ARG A 149 2.70 8.54 7.54
N ALA A 150 3.51 8.68 8.59
CA ALA A 150 4.33 9.88 8.78
C ALA A 150 5.38 10.07 7.69
N ALA A 151 5.89 8.98 7.09
CA ALA A 151 6.79 9.02 5.94
C ALA A 151 6.04 9.36 4.65
N TYR A 152 4.86 8.77 4.41
CA TYR A 152 4.01 9.08 3.25
C TYR A 152 3.69 10.57 3.17
N ASN A 153 3.29 11.19 4.29
CA ASN A 153 2.95 12.62 4.34
C ASN A 153 4.13 13.57 4.06
N LYS A 154 5.35 13.06 3.90
CA LYS A 154 6.55 13.85 3.57
C LYS A 154 6.97 13.71 2.10
N LEU A 155 6.29 12.86 1.32
CA LEU A 155 6.52 12.62 -0.11
C LEU A 155 5.69 13.54 -1.00
#